data_AF-A0A661XAQ0-F1
#
_entry.id   AF-A0A661XAQ0-F1
#
_cell.length_a   1.000
_cell.length_b   1.000
_cell.length_c   1.000
_cell.angle_alpha   90.00
_cell.angle_beta   90.00
_cell.angle_gamma   90.00
#
_symmetry.space_group_name_H-M   'P 1'
#
loop_
_entity.id
_entity.type
_entity.pdbx_description
1 polymer ?
#
loop_
_entity_poly.entity_id
_entity_poly.type
_entity_poly.pdbx_seq_one_letter_code
_entity_poly.pdbx_strand_id
1 'polypeptide(L)'
;MAEHEAKGSIVLEILIVILTAALVAVILIPGKIWKEEALEEKTAHDNIMSIYEAEKYYKNLTGKFTTDPAKLIETIHSDSNLIRKQKVVNYTRELIREFDKYMNNPLIKNIVRIKKNVDQINDDLESNQYNFKSYKEINDEANELKIQLNNFMNAPEYPEFVRLVSYLDSLMDIRQTLTDFTLQVNALRIKNVTDSIQTYLPKVNIESVNNKWAPLSQRLDNFIKMVKRSPLVHVTSVADRVRDFKKLIDGSFDQLIKLDMNVQIQQLQQLNQGLDELYQKFLQDYSITSQFALSKLPESDSLIIHLTEQNFYSPVNHKMYQLMFDADSQFIKVESPVLLDDLKERAMKVVDDVNQLPFLDTMHDYLKMLDSIKTTADQIRKKYRKNTDLFIAYKEMEGLVNRYNNISIVEAYRDLEDFRTIVPKCRSFSTIKDLIEKSWKGIQIFDQAYTENVFGNLDTLHLKMDNKIDEIDKIIEKINKRRRRAKIKTLEPEKKALDSLLTTLKSQKDDAMLAKMKDMVKELQDIFIFAQKGKKVRVYGVFDKKIKNFGYIYKDSKSWEDKK
;
A
#
# COMPACT_ATOMS: atom_id res chain seq x y z
N MET A 1 14.57 -21.48 72.92
CA MET A 1 14.16 -20.93 71.60
C MET A 1 14.51 -21.98 70.59
N ALA A 2 13.51 -22.74 70.11
CA ALA A 2 13.74 -23.81 69.15
C ALA A 2 13.89 -23.19 67.76
N GLU A 3 15.12 -23.09 67.28
CA GLU A 3 15.43 -22.84 65.87
C GLU A 3 15.12 -24.12 65.09
N HIS A 4 13.86 -24.28 64.68
CA HIS A 4 13.53 -25.17 63.58
C HIS A 4 13.82 -24.43 62.28
N GLU A 5 15.02 -24.62 61.72
CA GLU A 5 15.24 -24.41 60.29
C GLU A 5 14.30 -25.37 59.54
N ALA A 6 13.20 -24.82 59.04
CA ALA A 6 12.31 -25.53 58.14
C ALA A 6 13.11 -25.89 56.88
N LYS A 7 13.45 -27.19 56.72
CA LYS A 7 13.94 -27.71 55.44
C LYS A 7 12.89 -27.37 54.38
N GLY A 8 13.22 -26.40 53.52
CA GLY A 8 12.37 -26.00 52.41
C GLY A 8 11.93 -27.24 51.63
N SER A 9 10.63 -27.38 51.43
CA SER A 9 10.09 -28.51 50.67
C SER A 9 10.63 -28.43 49.24
N ILE A 10 11.38 -29.45 48.81
CA ILE A 10 11.87 -29.60 47.43
C ILE A 10 10.70 -29.46 46.43
N VAL A 11 9.51 -29.91 46.83
CA VAL A 11 8.28 -29.77 46.03
C VAL A 11 7.89 -28.30 45.82
N LEU A 12 8.03 -27.44 46.85
CA LEU A 12 7.75 -26.00 46.73
C LEU A 12 8.76 -25.31 45.83
N GLU A 13 10.05 -25.67 45.91
CA GLU A 13 11.09 -25.09 45.07
C GLU A 13 10.88 -25.43 43.59
N ILE A 14 10.56 -26.70 43.29
CA ILE A 14 10.19 -27.13 41.93
C ILE A 14 8.93 -26.41 41.45
N LEU A 15 7.92 -26.26 42.31
CA LEU A 15 6.68 -25.56 41.98
C LEU A 15 6.94 -24.08 41.65
N ILE A 16 7.78 -23.39 42.43
CA ILE A 16 8.16 -22.00 42.18
C ILE A 16 8.83 -21.87 40.81
N VAL A 17 9.80 -22.75 40.49
CA VAL A 17 10.49 -22.73 39.19
C VAL A 17 9.50 -22.94 38.03
N ILE A 18 8.56 -23.87 38.16
CA ILE A 18 7.52 -24.11 37.14
C ILE A 18 6.60 -22.89 37.00
N LEU A 19 6.17 -22.27 38.10
CA LEU A 19 5.31 -21.08 38.07
C LEU A 19 6.05 -19.87 37.49
N THR A 20 7.33 -19.68 37.80
CA THR A 20 8.16 -18.64 37.19
C THR A 20 8.33 -18.88 35.69
N ALA A 21 8.60 -20.11 35.27
CA ALA A 21 8.68 -20.45 33.84
C ALA A 21 7.34 -20.22 33.11
N ALA A 22 6.23 -20.58 33.72
CA ALA A 22 4.88 -20.32 33.20
C ALA A 22 4.59 -18.81 33.10
N LEU A 23 4.96 -18.02 34.11
CA LEU A 23 4.80 -16.57 34.09
C LEU A 23 5.61 -15.93 32.96
N VAL A 24 6.88 -16.34 32.79
CA VAL A 24 7.72 -15.88 31.68
C VAL A 24 7.11 -16.25 30.33
N ALA A 25 6.59 -17.47 30.18
CA ALA A 25 5.93 -17.92 28.96
C ALA A 25 4.68 -17.09 28.63
N VAL A 26 3.82 -16.80 29.63
CA VAL A 26 2.61 -15.98 29.46
C VAL A 26 2.92 -14.55 29.03
N ILE A 27 4.07 -14.00 29.45
CA ILE A 27 4.49 -12.65 29.06
C ILE A 27 5.12 -12.64 27.65
N LEU A 28 6.00 -13.59 27.34
CA LEU A 28 6.80 -13.56 26.11
C LEU A 28 6.08 -14.15 24.89
N ILE A 29 5.29 -15.20 25.05
CA ILE A 29 4.68 -15.93 23.92
C ILE A 29 3.67 -15.06 23.14
N PRO A 30 2.73 -14.32 23.78
CA PRO A 30 1.82 -13.44 23.05
C PRO A 30 2.56 -12.39 22.22
N GLY A 31 3.63 -11.79 22.76
CA GLY A 31 4.46 -10.83 22.05
C GLY A 31 5.16 -11.44 20.82
N LYS A 32 5.56 -12.71 20.91
CA LYS A 32 6.11 -13.45 19.75
C LYS A 32 5.05 -13.71 18.70
N ILE A 33 3.85 -14.16 19.11
CA ILE A 33 2.72 -14.43 18.20
C ILE A 33 2.33 -13.17 17.43
N TRP A 34 2.17 -12.03 18.10
CA TRP A 34 1.80 -10.77 17.43
C TRP A 34 2.86 -10.29 16.44
N LYS A 35 4.16 -10.50 16.75
CA LYS A 35 5.25 -10.20 15.80
C LYS A 35 5.22 -11.11 14.59
N GLU A 36 4.96 -12.41 14.78
CA GLU A 36 4.79 -13.37 13.68
C GLU A 36 3.58 -13.01 12.81
N GLU A 37 2.43 -12.69 13.41
CA GLU A 37 1.22 -12.25 12.68
C GLU A 37 1.47 -10.97 11.86
N ALA A 38 2.13 -9.97 12.44
CA ALA A 38 2.45 -8.72 11.75
C ALA A 38 3.46 -8.93 10.61
N LEU A 39 4.44 -9.83 10.81
CA LEU A 39 5.40 -10.19 9.77
C LEU A 39 4.72 -10.91 8.61
N GLU A 40 3.87 -11.90 8.91
CA GLU A 40 3.11 -12.65 7.90
C GLU A 40 2.18 -11.74 7.11
N GLU A 41 1.47 -10.82 7.78
CA GLU A 41 0.61 -9.85 7.13
C GLU A 41 1.41 -8.92 6.21
N LYS A 42 2.53 -8.37 6.70
CA LYS A 42 3.40 -7.52 5.89
C LYS A 42 3.96 -8.28 4.68
N THR A 43 4.53 -9.46 4.89
CA THR A 43 5.06 -10.29 3.81
C THR A 43 3.97 -10.65 2.80
N ALA A 44 2.75 -10.94 3.27
CA ALA A 44 1.66 -11.24 2.37
C ALA A 44 1.23 -10.04 1.52
N HIS A 45 1.15 -8.84 2.10
CA HIS A 45 0.84 -7.62 1.34
C HIS A 45 1.97 -7.27 0.35
N ASP A 46 3.23 -7.38 0.77
CA ASP A 46 4.40 -7.13 -0.09
C ASP A 46 4.42 -8.13 -1.27
N ASN A 47 4.10 -9.40 -1.02
CA ASN A 47 3.97 -10.43 -2.06
C ASN A 47 2.84 -10.11 -3.05
N ILE A 48 1.63 -9.81 -2.57
CA ILE A 48 0.49 -9.45 -3.43
C ILE A 48 0.84 -8.23 -4.29
N MET A 49 1.47 -7.21 -3.70
CA MET A 49 1.90 -6.00 -4.40
C MET A 49 2.95 -6.32 -5.48
N SER A 50 3.97 -7.09 -5.13
CA SER A 50 5.06 -7.43 -6.04
C SER A 50 4.55 -8.23 -7.25
N ILE A 51 3.65 -9.20 -7.02
CA ILE A 51 3.02 -9.97 -8.09
C ILE A 51 2.15 -9.07 -8.97
N TYR A 52 1.36 -8.17 -8.37
CA TYR A 52 0.48 -7.27 -9.12
C TYR A 52 1.27 -6.32 -10.02
N GLU A 53 2.32 -5.69 -9.51
CA GLU A 53 3.19 -4.81 -10.29
C GLU A 53 3.99 -5.58 -11.34
N ALA A 54 4.43 -6.80 -11.02
CA ALA A 54 5.09 -7.69 -11.98
C ALA A 54 4.17 -8.04 -13.17
N GLU A 55 2.91 -8.37 -12.92
CA GLU A 55 1.92 -8.66 -13.96
C GLU A 55 1.59 -7.43 -14.81
N LYS A 56 1.49 -6.24 -14.21
CA LYS A 56 1.34 -4.97 -14.96
C LYS A 56 2.54 -4.72 -15.86
N TYR A 57 3.75 -4.90 -15.34
CA TYR A 57 4.98 -4.75 -16.09
C TYR A 57 5.06 -5.76 -17.26
N TYR A 58 4.76 -7.02 -17.01
CA TYR A 58 4.71 -8.07 -18.03
C TYR A 58 3.67 -7.79 -19.11
N LYS A 59 2.49 -7.28 -18.73
CA LYS A 59 1.46 -6.85 -19.68
C LYS A 59 1.93 -5.69 -20.55
N ASN A 60 2.65 -4.72 -19.97
CA ASN A 60 3.20 -3.61 -20.75
C ASN A 60 4.21 -4.09 -21.81
N LEU A 61 4.96 -5.16 -21.53
CA LEU A 61 5.91 -5.74 -22.48
C LEU A 61 5.25 -6.65 -23.52
N THR A 62 4.28 -7.48 -23.13
CA THR A 62 3.77 -8.59 -23.96
C THR A 62 2.34 -8.38 -24.47
N GLY A 63 1.65 -7.35 -23.99
CA GLY A 63 0.24 -7.05 -24.28
C GLY A 63 -0.77 -7.91 -23.52
N LYS A 64 -0.33 -8.89 -22.70
CA LYS A 64 -1.20 -9.81 -21.96
C LYS A 64 -0.65 -10.16 -20.59
N PHE A 65 -1.49 -10.67 -19.69
CA PHE A 65 -1.08 -11.23 -18.41
C PHE A 65 -0.63 -12.69 -18.52
N THR A 66 -0.02 -13.25 -17.47
CA THR A 66 0.36 -14.66 -17.40
C THR A 66 -0.12 -15.31 -16.10
N THR A 67 -0.32 -16.63 -16.12
CA THR A 67 -0.56 -17.43 -14.90
C THR A 67 0.67 -18.19 -14.44
N ASP A 68 1.72 -18.19 -15.26
CA ASP A 68 2.95 -18.94 -15.05
C ASP A 68 4.00 -18.04 -14.36
N PRO A 69 4.31 -18.30 -13.07
CA PRO A 69 5.30 -17.54 -12.31
C PRO A 69 6.69 -17.61 -12.93
N ALA A 70 7.09 -18.78 -13.44
CA ALA A 70 8.44 -18.97 -14.00
C ALA A 70 8.62 -18.07 -15.22
N LYS A 71 7.61 -18.04 -16.09
CA LYS A 71 7.59 -17.16 -17.26
C LYS A 71 7.59 -15.68 -16.88
N LEU A 72 6.84 -15.31 -15.84
CA LEU A 72 6.80 -13.92 -15.35
C LEU A 72 8.20 -13.48 -14.89
N ILE A 73 8.81 -14.28 -14.01
CA ILE A 73 10.14 -14.03 -13.45
C ILE A 73 11.20 -14.00 -14.57
N GLU A 74 11.19 -14.98 -15.47
CA GLU A 74 12.15 -15.05 -16.58
C GLU A 74 12.06 -13.80 -17.46
N THR A 75 10.85 -13.35 -17.80
CA THR A 75 10.66 -12.15 -18.61
C THR A 75 11.21 -10.91 -17.91
N ILE A 76 10.91 -10.75 -16.62
CA ILE A 76 11.41 -9.63 -15.80
C ILE A 76 12.95 -9.66 -15.69
N HIS A 77 13.52 -10.82 -15.40
CA HIS A 77 14.98 -10.98 -15.27
C HIS A 77 15.70 -10.91 -16.62
N SER A 78 15.01 -11.12 -17.73
CA SER A 78 15.56 -10.93 -19.07
C SER A 78 15.51 -9.48 -19.56
N ASP A 79 14.75 -8.60 -18.88
CA ASP A 79 14.67 -7.19 -19.28
C ASP A 79 15.97 -6.44 -18.98
N SER A 80 16.70 -6.16 -20.06
CA SER A 80 17.94 -5.41 -20.02
C SER A 80 17.78 -4.00 -19.42
N ASN A 81 16.61 -3.35 -19.53
CA ASN A 81 16.41 -1.99 -19.02
C ASN A 81 16.32 -1.96 -17.50
N LEU A 82 15.52 -2.84 -16.89
CA LEU A 82 15.39 -2.96 -15.43
C LEU A 82 16.73 -3.34 -14.78
N ILE A 83 17.44 -4.31 -15.36
CA ILE A 83 18.78 -4.71 -14.90
C ILE A 83 19.75 -3.52 -15.00
N ARG A 84 19.71 -2.76 -16.10
CA ARG A 84 20.58 -1.59 -16.28
C ARG A 84 20.30 -0.53 -15.23
N LYS A 85 19.05 -0.20 -14.93
CA LYS A 85 18.69 0.74 -13.84
C LYS A 85 19.21 0.27 -12.49
N GLN A 86 19.08 -1.02 -12.16
CA GLN A 86 19.61 -1.57 -10.91
C GLN A 86 21.13 -1.46 -10.83
N LYS A 87 21.83 -1.73 -11.93
CA LYS A 87 23.28 -1.54 -11.99
C LYS A 87 23.67 -0.07 -11.78
N VAL A 88 22.92 0.88 -12.34
CA VAL A 88 23.13 2.32 -12.07
C VAL A 88 22.95 2.63 -10.58
N VAL A 89 21.92 2.09 -9.91
CA VAL A 89 21.72 2.26 -8.46
C VAL A 89 22.89 1.68 -7.68
N ASN A 90 23.36 0.48 -8.04
CA ASN A 90 24.49 -0.16 -7.38
C ASN A 90 25.77 0.67 -7.52
N TYR A 91 26.08 1.16 -8.73
CA TYR A 91 27.22 2.04 -8.95
C TYR A 91 27.08 3.39 -8.25
N THR A 92 25.88 3.95 -8.18
CA THR A 92 25.60 5.18 -7.41
C THR A 92 25.91 4.97 -5.94
N ARG A 93 25.48 3.85 -5.36
CA ARG A 93 25.78 3.49 -3.96
C ARG A 93 27.27 3.25 -3.73
N GLU A 94 27.96 2.60 -4.67
CA GLU A 94 29.40 2.40 -4.61
C GLU A 94 30.16 3.73 -4.63
N LEU A 95 29.78 4.64 -5.53
CA LEU A 95 30.34 6.00 -5.59
C LEU A 95 30.11 6.78 -4.30
N ILE A 96 28.88 6.78 -3.77
CA ILE A 96 28.56 7.43 -2.49
C ILE A 96 29.40 6.83 -1.38
N ARG A 97 29.56 5.51 -1.33
CA ARG A 97 30.34 4.83 -0.28
C ARG A 97 31.81 5.24 -0.32
N GLU A 98 32.46 5.19 -1.47
CA GLU A 98 33.88 5.60 -1.58
C GLU A 98 34.06 7.09 -1.30
N PHE A 99 33.14 7.91 -1.80
CA PHE A 99 33.13 9.35 -1.54
C PHE A 99 32.91 9.66 -0.05
N ASP A 100 32.02 8.96 0.63
CA ASP A 100 31.78 9.11 2.07
C ASP A 100 32.98 8.67 2.90
N LYS A 101 33.72 7.63 2.49
CA LYS A 101 34.99 7.28 3.16
C LYS A 101 35.98 8.43 3.08
N TYR A 102 36.11 9.07 1.92
CA TYR A 102 36.97 10.25 1.74
C TYR A 102 36.52 11.41 2.63
N MET A 103 35.24 11.77 2.59
CA MET A 103 34.68 12.88 3.37
C MET A 103 34.72 12.64 4.90
N ASN A 104 34.71 11.38 5.33
CA ASN A 104 34.76 11.01 6.75
C ASN A 104 36.18 10.82 7.29
N ASN A 105 37.22 10.98 6.47
CA ASN A 105 38.59 11.00 6.97
C ASN A 105 38.73 12.11 8.05
N PRO A 106 39.38 11.85 9.20
CA PRO A 106 39.47 12.80 10.31
C PRO A 106 39.97 14.19 9.94
N LEU A 107 40.95 14.29 9.02
CA LEU A 107 41.51 15.55 8.56
C LEU A 107 40.48 16.35 7.75
N ILE A 108 39.88 15.72 6.73
CA ILE A 108 38.85 16.33 5.88
C ILE A 108 37.62 16.72 6.69
N LYS A 109 37.11 15.79 7.50
CA LYS A 109 35.91 15.98 8.32
C LYS A 109 36.03 17.18 9.25
N ASN A 110 37.18 17.38 9.88
CA ASN A 110 37.39 18.50 10.79
C ASN A 110 37.52 19.84 10.06
N ILE A 111 38.15 19.87 8.87
CA ILE A 111 38.22 21.10 8.06
C ILE A 111 36.83 21.49 7.54
N VAL A 112 36.05 20.52 7.04
CA VAL A 112 34.65 20.72 6.65
C VAL A 112 33.82 21.21 7.83
N ARG A 113 34.03 20.65 9.02
CA ARG A 113 33.34 21.08 10.24
C ARG A 113 33.69 22.52 10.60
N ILE A 114 34.96 22.93 10.51
CA ILE A 114 35.36 24.33 10.74
C ILE A 114 34.61 25.25 9.80
N LYS A 115 34.70 25.02 8.49
CA LYS A 115 34.00 25.82 7.47
C LYS A 115 32.51 25.94 7.76
N LYS A 116 31.83 24.80 7.89
CA LYS A 116 30.39 24.75 8.11
C LYS A 116 29.95 25.53 9.34
N ASN A 117 30.69 25.42 10.45
CA ASN A 117 30.32 26.12 11.68
C ASN A 117 30.65 27.63 11.61
N VAL A 118 31.68 28.03 10.87
CA VAL A 118 31.94 29.46 10.59
C VAL A 118 30.80 30.06 9.77
N ASP A 119 30.36 29.37 8.71
CA ASP A 119 29.20 29.80 7.92
C ASP A 119 27.94 29.88 8.78
N GLN A 120 27.68 28.87 9.61
CA GLN A 120 26.52 28.85 10.51
C GLN A 120 26.53 30.01 11.51
N ILE A 121 27.70 30.41 12.02
CA ILE A 121 27.81 31.61 12.87
C ILE A 121 27.47 32.86 12.05
N ASN A 122 28.01 33.01 10.85
CA ASN A 122 27.69 34.14 9.97
C ASN A 122 26.20 34.24 9.66
N ASP A 123 25.58 33.12 9.27
CA ASP A 123 24.14 33.03 8.96
C ASP A 123 23.29 33.37 10.19
N ASP A 124 23.70 32.90 11.39
CA ASP A 124 22.99 33.20 12.63
C ASP A 124 23.10 34.67 13.02
N LEU A 125 24.27 35.29 12.85
CA LEU A 125 24.47 36.72 13.10
C LEU A 125 23.62 37.57 12.13
N GLU A 126 23.57 37.19 10.86
CA GLU A 126 22.76 37.86 9.84
C GLU A 126 21.26 37.70 10.08
N SER A 127 20.80 36.47 10.34
CA SER A 127 19.39 36.17 10.58
C SER A 127 18.84 36.87 11.84
N ASN A 128 19.70 37.21 12.80
CA ASN A 128 19.32 37.90 14.04
C ASN A 128 19.58 39.39 14.03
N GLN A 129 20.02 39.97 12.90
CA GLN A 129 20.36 41.39 12.80
C GLN A 129 19.22 42.31 13.23
N TYR A 130 17.96 41.96 12.95
CA TYR A 130 16.80 42.74 13.39
C TYR A 130 16.74 42.88 14.92
N ASN A 131 17.00 41.79 15.64
CA ASN A 131 16.99 41.79 17.10
C ASN A 131 18.13 42.64 17.68
N PHE A 132 19.29 42.66 17.00
CA PHE A 132 20.45 43.40 17.46
C PHE A 132 20.30 44.91 17.32
N LYS A 133 19.50 45.41 16.37
CA LYS A 133 19.34 46.87 16.10
C LYS A 133 18.97 47.70 17.33
N SER A 134 18.24 47.13 18.27
CA SER A 134 17.83 47.79 19.52
C SER A 134 18.98 47.91 20.55
N TYR A 135 20.11 47.25 20.32
CA TYR A 135 21.27 47.16 21.21
C TYR A 135 22.54 47.50 20.43
N LYS A 136 22.88 48.79 20.34
CA LYS A 136 23.97 49.32 19.50
C LYS A 136 25.28 48.53 19.64
N GLU A 137 25.74 48.29 20.86
CA GLU A 137 27.00 47.57 21.12
C GLU A 137 27.00 46.13 20.59
N ILE A 138 25.86 45.43 20.71
CA ILE A 138 25.70 44.05 20.25
C ILE A 138 25.61 44.01 18.72
N ASN A 139 24.91 44.98 18.12
CA ASN A 139 24.81 45.12 16.67
C ASN A 139 26.16 45.44 16.04
N ASP A 140 26.92 46.36 16.63
CA ASP A 140 28.22 46.77 16.14
C ASP A 140 29.22 45.59 16.23
N GLU A 141 29.26 44.88 17.37
CA GLU A 141 30.10 43.68 17.53
C GLU A 141 29.68 42.55 16.57
N ALA A 142 28.37 42.32 16.36
CA ALA A 142 27.89 41.30 15.42
C ALA A 142 28.31 41.61 13.97
N ASN A 143 28.22 42.87 13.55
CA ASN A 143 28.65 43.29 12.22
C ASN A 143 30.16 43.16 12.05
N GLU A 144 30.95 43.53 13.06
CA GLU A 144 32.40 43.38 13.02
C GLU A 144 32.82 41.91 13.00
N LEU A 145 32.19 41.05 13.82
CA LEU A 145 32.40 39.61 13.80
C LEU A 145 32.10 39.01 12.43
N LYS A 146 30.99 39.39 11.79
CA LYS A 146 30.67 38.92 10.42
C LYS A 146 31.77 39.29 9.43
N ILE A 147 32.27 40.53 9.47
CA ILE A 147 33.39 40.97 8.61
C ILE A 147 34.64 40.14 8.90
N GLN A 148 34.98 39.94 10.17
CA GLN A 148 36.19 39.21 10.56
C GLN A 148 36.14 37.72 10.25
N LEU A 149 34.97 37.07 10.41
CA LEU A 149 34.75 35.67 10.05
C LEU A 149 34.81 35.49 8.52
N ASN A 150 34.24 36.42 7.74
CA ASN A 150 34.38 36.41 6.29
C ASN A 150 35.82 36.63 5.85
N ASN A 151 36.54 37.55 6.49
CA ASN A 151 37.96 37.77 6.22
C ASN A 151 38.78 36.53 6.59
N PHE A 152 38.45 35.85 7.69
CA PHE A 152 39.09 34.60 8.07
C PHE A 152 38.93 33.54 6.98
N MET A 153 37.74 33.37 6.42
CA MET A 153 37.54 32.37 5.36
C MET A 153 38.20 32.73 4.01
N ASN A 154 38.68 33.96 3.84
CA ASN A 154 39.25 34.48 2.59
C ASN A 154 40.64 35.11 2.77
N ALA A 155 41.33 34.82 3.88
CA ALA A 155 42.52 35.56 4.25
C ALA A 155 43.72 35.25 3.33
N PRO A 156 44.44 36.28 2.83
CA PRO A 156 45.62 36.08 2.00
C PRO A 156 46.81 35.48 2.75
N GLU A 157 46.79 35.46 4.09
CA GLU A 157 47.87 34.93 4.94
C GLU A 157 47.94 33.40 4.97
N TYR A 158 46.88 32.69 4.56
CA TYR A 158 46.86 31.22 4.45
C TYR A 158 46.11 30.77 3.17
N PRO A 159 46.62 31.14 2.00
CA PRO A 159 45.93 30.94 0.73
C PRO A 159 45.70 29.46 0.40
N GLU A 160 46.55 28.56 0.89
CA GLU A 160 46.39 27.12 0.72
C GLU A 160 45.18 26.56 1.50
N PHE A 161 44.93 27.07 2.70
CA PHE A 161 43.76 26.67 3.49
C PHE A 161 42.47 27.19 2.83
N VAL A 162 42.46 28.42 2.35
CA VAL A 162 41.31 29.00 1.61
C VAL A 162 41.00 28.18 0.36
N ARG A 163 42.02 27.82 -0.44
CA ARG A 163 41.86 26.95 -1.61
C ARG A 163 41.33 25.57 -1.23
N LEU A 164 41.90 24.97 -0.18
CA LEU A 164 41.45 23.67 0.33
C LEU A 164 39.97 23.70 0.70
N VAL A 165 39.52 24.72 1.43
CA VAL A 165 38.11 24.90 1.80
C VAL A 165 37.22 25.04 0.56
N SER A 166 37.63 25.82 -0.44
CA SER A 166 36.86 25.98 -1.68
C SER A 166 36.70 24.65 -2.46
N TYR A 167 37.72 23.80 -2.48
CA TYR A 167 37.61 22.46 -3.04
C TYR A 167 36.69 21.55 -2.20
N LEU A 168 36.71 21.66 -0.88
CA LEU A 168 35.79 20.93 -0.01
C LEU A 168 34.34 21.37 -0.19
N ASP A 169 34.08 22.66 -0.40
CA ASP A 169 32.77 23.18 -0.77
C ASP A 169 32.30 22.58 -2.10
N SER A 170 33.20 22.46 -3.08
CA SER A 170 32.91 21.81 -4.36
C SER A 170 32.54 20.33 -4.18
N LEU A 171 33.20 19.59 -3.27
CA LEU A 171 32.82 18.22 -2.94
C LEU A 171 31.42 18.15 -2.30
N MET A 172 31.12 19.07 -1.38
CA MET A 172 29.78 19.13 -0.76
C MET A 172 28.68 19.43 -1.79
N ASP A 173 28.95 20.33 -2.74
CA ASP A 173 28.05 20.62 -3.86
C ASP A 173 27.84 19.40 -4.77
N ILE A 174 28.92 18.70 -5.15
CA ILE A 174 28.81 17.45 -5.91
C ILE A 174 27.97 16.41 -5.17
N ARG A 175 28.09 16.33 -3.83
CA ARG A 175 27.25 15.43 -3.01
C ARG A 175 25.76 15.74 -3.17
N GLN A 176 25.40 17.01 -3.15
CA GLN A 176 24.02 17.47 -3.21
C GLN A 176 23.43 17.31 -4.61
N THR A 177 24.25 17.55 -5.64
CA THR A 177 23.87 17.51 -7.06
C THR A 177 24.19 16.17 -7.73
N LEU A 178 24.46 15.10 -6.95
CA LEU A 178 24.91 13.82 -7.49
C LEU A 178 23.96 13.25 -8.55
N THR A 179 22.64 13.39 -8.35
CA THR A 179 21.62 12.89 -9.29
C THR A 179 21.48 13.73 -10.56
N ASP A 180 22.07 14.93 -10.58
CA ASP A 180 21.93 15.89 -11.69
C ASP A 180 22.94 15.64 -12.81
N PHE A 181 23.87 14.70 -12.59
CA PHE A 181 24.92 14.33 -13.53
C PHE A 181 25.03 12.82 -13.70
N THR A 182 25.73 12.42 -14.75
CA THR A 182 26.05 11.00 -14.99
C THR A 182 27.04 10.48 -13.97
N LEU A 183 27.04 9.16 -13.73
CA LEU A 183 27.99 8.53 -12.81
C LEU A 183 29.45 8.83 -13.17
N GLN A 184 29.76 8.84 -14.46
CA GLN A 184 31.10 9.19 -14.95
C GLN A 184 31.47 10.65 -14.68
N VAL A 185 30.55 11.59 -14.97
CA VAL A 185 30.81 13.01 -14.74
C VAL A 185 31.00 13.27 -13.25
N ASN A 186 30.18 12.66 -12.39
CA ASN A 186 30.35 12.77 -10.94
C ASN A 186 31.68 12.18 -10.46
N ALA A 187 32.03 10.97 -10.90
CA ALA A 187 33.29 10.34 -10.52
C ALA A 187 34.50 11.18 -10.96
N LEU A 188 34.47 11.72 -12.18
CA LEU A 188 35.53 12.61 -12.68
C LEU A 188 35.59 13.93 -11.90
N ARG A 189 34.44 14.56 -11.60
CA ARG A 189 34.38 15.78 -10.79
C ARG A 189 34.95 15.55 -9.40
N ILE A 190 34.55 14.46 -8.73
CA ILE A 190 35.08 14.07 -7.42
C ILE A 190 36.59 13.91 -7.51
N LYS A 191 37.08 13.09 -8.45
CA LYS A 191 38.51 12.85 -8.68
C LYS A 191 39.30 14.16 -8.87
N ASN A 192 38.87 15.03 -9.77
CA ASN A 192 39.59 16.28 -10.05
C ASN A 192 39.69 17.19 -8.81
N VAL A 193 38.64 17.19 -7.98
CA VAL A 193 38.61 17.98 -6.76
C VAL A 193 39.47 17.32 -5.66
N THR A 194 39.44 15.98 -5.52
CA THR A 194 40.30 15.26 -4.56
C THR A 194 41.78 15.36 -4.93
N ASP A 195 42.13 15.31 -6.21
CA ASP A 195 43.50 15.56 -6.71
C ASP A 195 44.00 16.97 -6.35
N SER A 196 43.10 17.96 -6.48
CA SER A 196 43.39 19.34 -6.08
C SER A 196 43.61 19.43 -4.58
N ILE A 197 42.74 18.78 -3.77
CA ILE A 197 42.91 18.71 -2.31
C ILE A 197 44.26 18.12 -1.94
N GLN A 198 44.67 17.01 -2.56
CA GLN A 198 45.98 16.38 -2.31
C GLN A 198 47.16 17.29 -2.62
N THR A 199 47.01 18.19 -3.59
CA THR A 199 48.06 19.14 -3.98
C THR A 199 48.27 20.25 -2.94
N TYR A 200 47.18 20.71 -2.31
CA TYR A 200 47.23 21.85 -1.37
C TYR A 200 47.33 21.42 0.09
N LEU A 201 46.73 20.29 0.46
CA LEU A 201 46.64 19.83 1.85
C LEU A 201 48.01 19.72 2.56
N PRO A 202 49.08 19.19 1.94
CA PRO A 202 50.40 19.11 2.59
C PRO A 202 51.05 20.48 2.86
N LYS A 203 50.57 21.54 2.21
CA LYS A 203 51.09 22.90 2.33
C LYS A 203 50.34 23.73 3.38
N VAL A 204 49.24 23.22 3.92
CA VAL A 204 48.42 23.93 4.90
C VAL A 204 49.10 23.89 6.27
N ASN A 205 49.44 25.06 6.80
CA ASN A 205 49.89 25.21 8.18
C ASN A 205 48.69 25.39 9.12
N ILE A 206 48.17 24.28 9.64
CA ILE A 206 47.01 24.27 10.56
C ILE A 206 47.25 25.10 11.83
N GLU A 207 48.48 25.09 12.36
CA GLU A 207 48.82 25.86 13.57
C GLU A 207 48.73 27.37 13.31
N SER A 208 49.21 27.82 12.15
CA SER A 208 49.07 29.22 11.73
C SER A 208 47.60 29.65 11.58
N VAL A 209 46.77 28.80 10.98
CA VAL A 209 45.32 29.05 10.85
C VAL A 209 44.66 29.09 12.24
N ASN A 210 45.01 28.17 13.14
CA ASN A 210 44.49 28.17 14.51
C ASN A 210 44.89 29.42 15.30
N ASN A 211 46.12 29.89 15.14
CA ASN A 211 46.60 31.13 15.76
C ASN A 211 45.81 32.37 15.30
N LYS A 212 45.24 32.33 14.08
CA LYS A 212 44.34 33.37 13.57
C LYS A 212 42.90 33.18 14.03
N TRP A 213 42.47 31.94 14.28
CA TRP A 213 41.16 31.64 14.86
C TRP A 213 41.06 32.03 16.34
N ALA A 214 42.11 31.81 17.15
CA ALA A 214 42.05 32.00 18.60
C ALA A 214 41.57 33.40 19.06
N PRO A 215 42.02 34.53 18.45
CA PRO A 215 41.47 35.86 18.77
C PRO A 215 39.97 36.00 18.42
N LEU A 216 39.53 35.41 17.31
CA LEU A 216 38.11 35.41 16.91
C LEU A 216 37.26 34.57 17.85
N SER A 217 37.77 33.40 18.27
CA SER A 217 37.16 32.56 19.29
C SER A 217 36.94 33.35 20.59
N GLN A 218 37.93 34.13 21.04
CA GLN A 218 37.80 34.97 22.22
C GLN A 218 36.77 36.11 22.03
N ARG A 219 36.71 36.75 20.86
CA ARG A 219 35.67 37.75 20.58
C ARG A 219 34.27 37.14 20.57
N LEU A 220 34.11 35.94 20.00
CA LEU A 220 32.84 35.22 20.05
C LEU A 220 32.41 34.95 21.50
N ASP A 221 33.33 34.59 22.40
CA ASP A 221 33.01 34.45 23.84
C ASP A 221 32.54 35.77 24.47
N ASN A 222 33.11 36.90 24.06
CA ASN A 222 32.67 38.21 24.52
C ASN A 222 31.28 38.55 24.00
N PHE A 223 31.03 38.35 22.69
CA PHE A 223 29.72 38.52 22.08
C PHE A 223 28.64 37.67 22.76
N ILE A 224 28.92 36.38 23.00
CA ILE A 224 28.01 35.46 23.72
C ILE A 224 27.67 36.03 25.10
N LYS A 225 28.66 36.53 25.85
CA LYS A 225 28.43 37.17 27.17
C LYS A 225 27.61 38.44 27.07
N MET A 226 27.82 39.27 26.05
CA MET A 226 27.04 40.49 25.82
C MET A 226 25.58 40.17 25.55
N VAL A 227 25.30 39.21 24.65
CA VAL A 227 23.92 38.79 24.35
C VAL A 227 23.25 38.21 25.59
N LYS A 228 23.93 37.33 26.35
CA LYS A 228 23.37 36.72 27.58
C LYS A 228 23.10 37.69 28.71
N ARG A 229 23.83 38.81 28.77
CA ARG A 229 23.63 39.87 29.78
C ARG A 229 22.59 40.91 29.38
N SER A 230 22.13 40.86 28.13
CA SER A 230 21.09 41.75 27.62
C SER A 230 19.72 41.08 27.63
N PRO A 231 18.62 41.84 27.51
CA PRO A 231 17.28 41.26 27.36
C PRO A 231 17.11 40.40 26.10
N LEU A 232 18.08 40.42 25.16
CA LEU A 232 18.07 39.57 23.96
C LEU A 232 18.03 38.07 24.26
N VAL A 233 18.55 37.66 25.42
CA VAL A 233 18.52 36.25 25.85
C VAL A 233 17.10 35.67 25.90
N HIS A 234 16.07 36.51 26.04
CA HIS A 234 14.68 36.09 26.09
C HIS A 234 13.98 36.05 24.72
N VAL A 235 14.58 36.65 23.68
CA VAL A 235 13.97 36.76 22.34
C VAL A 235 14.76 36.06 21.24
N THR A 236 15.99 35.62 21.54
CA THR A 236 16.81 34.85 20.60
C THR A 236 17.73 33.86 21.32
N SER A 237 17.90 32.67 20.75
CA SER A 237 18.87 31.66 21.20
C SER A 237 20.22 31.74 20.47
N VAL A 238 20.50 32.85 19.77
CA VAL A 238 21.75 33.05 19.01
C VAL A 238 23.00 32.87 19.87
N ALA A 239 22.98 33.32 21.14
CA ALA A 239 24.13 33.16 22.03
C ALA A 239 24.46 31.69 22.34
N ASP A 240 23.43 30.84 22.43
CA ASP A 240 23.63 29.40 22.67
C ASP A 240 24.07 28.68 21.39
N ARG A 241 23.48 29.01 20.24
CA ARG A 241 23.88 28.42 18.95
C ARG A 241 25.30 28.81 18.54
N VAL A 242 25.66 30.10 18.64
CA VAL A 242 27.02 30.58 18.36
C VAL A 242 28.04 29.93 19.30
N ARG A 243 27.71 29.74 20.58
CA ARG A 243 28.57 28.99 21.52
C ARG A 243 28.78 27.55 21.07
N ASP A 244 27.73 26.87 20.65
CA ASP A 244 27.80 25.46 20.25
C ASP A 244 28.61 25.30 18.96
N PHE A 245 28.40 26.17 17.96
CA PHE A 245 29.18 26.20 16.72
C PHE A 245 30.65 26.52 16.99
N LYS A 246 30.93 27.55 17.79
CA LYS A 246 32.29 27.89 18.23
C LYS A 246 32.99 26.70 18.89
N LYS A 247 32.32 26.03 19.83
CA LYS A 247 32.87 24.85 20.53
C LYS A 247 33.22 23.73 19.56
N LEU A 248 32.43 23.54 18.51
CA LEU A 248 32.71 22.57 17.46
C LEU A 248 33.92 22.98 16.60
N ILE A 249 34.12 24.27 16.34
CA ILE A 249 35.31 24.79 15.63
C ILE A 249 36.56 24.61 16.49
N ASP A 250 36.53 25.09 17.74
CA ASP A 250 37.64 24.95 18.69
C ASP A 250 38.04 23.47 18.84
N GLY A 251 37.06 22.59 19.06
CA GLY A 251 37.29 21.15 19.17
C GLY A 251 37.80 20.51 17.87
N SER A 252 37.51 21.08 16.70
CA SER A 252 38.04 20.59 15.42
C SER A 252 39.51 20.99 15.24
N PHE A 253 39.89 22.21 15.61
CA PHE A 253 41.29 22.62 15.63
C PHE A 253 42.12 21.80 16.63
N ASP A 254 41.60 21.58 17.84
CA ASP A 254 42.22 20.72 18.85
C ASP A 254 42.47 19.30 18.33
N GLN A 255 41.54 18.75 17.55
CA GLN A 255 41.70 17.45 16.93
C GLN A 255 42.75 17.49 15.82
N LEU A 256 42.68 18.48 14.92
CA LEU A 256 43.62 18.60 13.80
C LEU A 256 45.07 18.72 14.26
N ILE A 257 45.34 19.49 15.33
CA ILE A 257 46.69 19.66 15.89
C ILE A 257 47.23 18.35 16.47
N LYS A 258 46.35 17.47 16.97
CA LYS A 258 46.72 16.16 17.54
C LYS A 258 46.88 15.06 16.49
N LEU A 259 46.49 15.29 15.25
CA LEU A 259 46.60 14.29 14.18
C LEU A 259 48.03 14.21 13.66
N ASP A 260 48.50 13.00 13.38
CA ASP A 260 49.68 12.80 12.55
C ASP A 260 49.31 13.09 11.08
N MET A 261 49.69 14.29 10.63
CA MET A 261 49.40 14.77 9.28
C MET A 261 49.96 13.86 8.18
N ASN A 262 51.11 13.22 8.40
CA ASN A 262 51.70 12.33 7.40
C ASN A 262 50.86 11.05 7.24
N VAL A 263 50.41 10.48 8.35
CA VAL A 263 49.52 9.30 8.34
C VAL A 263 48.18 9.64 7.69
N GLN A 264 47.60 10.81 8.01
CA GLN A 264 46.32 11.22 7.42
C GLN A 264 46.44 11.48 5.91
N ILE A 265 47.53 12.11 5.46
CA ILE A 265 47.79 12.34 4.03
C ILE A 265 47.95 11.00 3.30
N GLN A 266 48.67 10.03 3.87
CA GLN A 266 48.80 8.69 3.28
C GLN A 266 47.45 7.97 3.18
N GLN A 267 46.60 8.06 4.20
CA GLN A 267 45.25 7.50 4.16
C GLN A 267 44.40 8.15 3.06
N LEU A 268 44.49 9.47 2.90
CA LEU A 268 43.79 10.18 1.83
C LEU A 268 44.32 9.83 0.43
N GLN A 269 45.62 9.50 0.31
CA GLN A 269 46.18 8.96 -0.93
C GLN A 269 45.58 7.60 -1.30
N GLN A 270 45.46 6.70 -0.33
CA GLN A 270 44.81 5.40 -0.54
C GLN A 270 43.32 5.55 -0.89
N LEU A 271 42.61 6.46 -0.24
CA LEU A 271 41.20 6.72 -0.54
C LEU A 271 41.01 7.34 -1.93
N ASN A 272 41.93 8.19 -2.38
CA ASN A 272 41.90 8.72 -3.74
C ASN A 272 42.18 7.64 -4.80
N GLN A 273 43.10 6.71 -4.52
CA GLN A 273 43.30 5.53 -5.38
C GLN A 273 42.02 4.70 -5.53
N GLY A 274 41.25 4.52 -4.44
CA GLY A 274 39.94 3.85 -4.52
C GLY A 274 38.92 4.58 -5.40
N LEU A 275 38.92 5.91 -5.40
CA LEU A 275 38.09 6.73 -6.29
C LEU A 275 38.58 6.65 -7.75
N ASP A 276 39.90 6.58 -7.98
CA ASP A 276 40.49 6.39 -9.29
C ASP A 276 40.14 5.02 -9.89
N GLU A 277 40.27 3.96 -9.11
CA GLU A 277 39.88 2.61 -9.50
C GLU A 277 38.38 2.55 -9.85
N LEU A 278 37.54 3.22 -9.06
CA LEU A 278 36.11 3.30 -9.33
C LEU A 278 35.82 4.07 -10.63
N TYR A 279 36.53 5.17 -10.89
CA TYR A 279 36.41 5.90 -12.15
C TYR A 279 36.83 5.03 -13.35
N GLN A 280 37.94 4.29 -13.25
CA GLN A 280 38.37 3.36 -14.30
C GLN A 280 37.34 2.25 -14.52
N LYS A 281 36.76 1.70 -13.45
CA LYS A 281 35.66 0.74 -13.52
C LYS A 281 34.45 1.33 -14.27
N PHE A 282 34.11 2.59 -14.03
CA PHE A 282 33.03 3.26 -14.75
C PHE A 282 33.35 3.52 -16.22
N LEU A 283 34.62 3.73 -16.58
CA LEU A 283 35.00 3.81 -18.00
C LEU A 283 34.85 2.45 -18.71
N GLN A 284 35.15 1.36 -18.01
CA GLN A 284 34.98 0.00 -18.55
C GLN A 284 33.50 -0.37 -18.78
N ASP A 285 32.60 0.09 -17.90
CA ASP A 285 31.15 -0.14 -18.03
C ASP A 285 30.39 1.09 -18.56
N TYR A 286 30.95 1.72 -19.59
CA TYR A 286 30.48 3.00 -20.13
C TYR A 286 28.98 3.02 -20.46
N SER A 287 28.48 1.91 -21.00
CA SER A 287 27.06 1.79 -21.39
C SER A 287 26.11 2.01 -20.21
N ILE A 288 26.52 1.72 -18.98
CA ILE A 288 25.70 1.86 -17.78
C ILE A 288 25.97 3.18 -17.09
N THR A 289 27.24 3.55 -16.93
CA THR A 289 27.65 4.72 -16.13
C THR A 289 27.57 6.05 -16.87
N SER A 290 27.24 6.03 -18.15
CA SER A 290 26.82 7.21 -18.91
C SER A 290 25.41 7.70 -18.54
N GLN A 291 24.66 6.94 -17.74
CA GLN A 291 23.36 7.38 -17.21
C GLN A 291 23.52 8.28 -15.99
N PHE A 292 22.50 9.11 -15.74
CA PHE A 292 22.35 9.89 -14.52
C PHE A 292 22.38 9.00 -13.27
N ALA A 293 23.03 9.47 -12.21
CA ALA A 293 23.08 8.73 -10.97
C ALA A 293 21.67 8.56 -10.38
N LEU A 294 21.40 7.38 -9.82
CA LEU A 294 20.09 7.02 -9.28
C LEU A 294 20.24 6.47 -7.86
N SER A 295 19.72 7.18 -6.87
CA SER A 295 19.89 6.81 -5.46
C SER A 295 19.08 5.57 -5.06
N LYS A 296 17.91 5.39 -5.68
CA LYS A 296 17.02 4.25 -5.48
C LYS A 296 16.20 3.98 -6.75
N LEU A 297 15.79 2.73 -6.94
CA LEU A 297 14.80 2.40 -7.95
C LEU A 297 13.44 3.02 -7.61
N PRO A 298 12.58 3.29 -8.61
CA PRO A 298 11.15 3.44 -8.40
C PRO A 298 10.60 2.26 -7.59
N GLU A 299 9.57 2.51 -6.77
CA GLU A 299 9.01 1.49 -5.88
C GLU A 299 8.52 0.25 -6.66
N SER A 300 7.83 0.46 -7.78
CA SER A 300 7.41 -0.62 -8.70
C SER A 300 8.59 -1.46 -9.20
N ASP A 301 9.62 -0.80 -9.74
CA ASP A 301 10.82 -1.46 -10.28
C ASP A 301 11.56 -2.24 -9.16
N SER A 302 11.60 -1.68 -7.94
CA SER A 302 12.22 -2.30 -6.78
C SER A 302 11.47 -3.54 -6.28
N LEU A 303 10.14 -3.56 -6.36
CA LEU A 303 9.33 -4.71 -5.97
C LEU A 303 9.49 -5.86 -6.97
N ILE A 304 9.54 -5.52 -8.25
CA ILE A 304 9.61 -6.49 -9.34
C ILE A 304 11.00 -7.13 -9.43
N ILE A 305 12.09 -6.39 -9.22
CA ILE A 305 13.45 -6.92 -9.39
C ILE A 305 13.87 -7.93 -8.31
N HIS A 306 13.19 -7.93 -7.17
CA HIS A 306 13.41 -8.88 -6.08
C HIS A 306 12.36 -9.99 -6.05
N LEU A 307 11.52 -10.08 -7.08
CA LEU A 307 10.51 -11.12 -7.19
C LEU A 307 11.18 -12.48 -7.39
N THR A 308 10.85 -13.40 -6.51
CA THR A 308 11.27 -14.80 -6.54
C THR A 308 10.04 -15.70 -6.57
N GLU A 309 10.24 -16.99 -6.85
CA GLU A 309 9.16 -17.98 -6.82
C GLU A 309 8.46 -18.03 -5.45
N GLN A 310 9.19 -17.82 -4.35
CA GLN A 310 8.61 -17.81 -3.00
C GLN A 310 7.57 -16.72 -2.81
N ASN A 311 7.68 -15.60 -3.51
CA ASN A 311 6.72 -14.50 -3.41
C ASN A 311 5.32 -14.91 -3.90
N PHE A 312 5.22 -15.92 -4.78
CA PHE A 312 3.94 -16.41 -5.28
C PHE A 312 3.15 -17.25 -4.28
N TYR A 313 3.73 -17.56 -3.11
CA TYR A 313 3.09 -18.39 -2.09
C TYR A 313 2.82 -17.59 -0.82
N SER A 314 1.67 -17.86 -0.20
CA SER A 314 1.31 -17.23 1.06
C SER A 314 2.22 -17.73 2.20
N PRO A 315 2.66 -16.84 3.11
CA PRO A 315 3.49 -17.22 4.25
C PRO A 315 2.76 -18.08 5.29
N VAL A 316 1.41 -18.17 5.23
CA VAL A 316 0.61 -18.88 6.24
C VAL A 316 0.26 -20.30 5.83
N ASN A 317 -0.22 -20.50 4.60
CA ASN A 317 -0.70 -21.80 4.15
C ASN A 317 0.11 -22.38 2.97
N HIS A 318 1.15 -21.66 2.52
CA HIS A 318 2.00 -22.03 1.38
C HIS A 318 1.23 -22.35 0.10
N LYS A 319 0.02 -21.82 -0.04
CA LYS A 319 -0.76 -21.89 -1.27
C LYS A 319 -0.41 -20.71 -2.16
N MET A 320 -0.48 -20.93 -3.47
CA MET A 320 -0.22 -19.90 -4.45
C MET A 320 -1.31 -18.81 -4.40
N TYR A 321 -0.92 -17.55 -4.56
CA TYR A 321 -1.85 -16.44 -4.71
C TYR A 321 -2.77 -16.65 -5.93
N GLN A 322 -4.03 -16.25 -5.80
CA GLN A 322 -5.02 -16.40 -6.86
C GLN A 322 -4.88 -15.25 -7.85
N LEU A 323 -4.57 -15.60 -9.11
CA LEU A 323 -4.51 -14.67 -10.24
C LEU A 323 -5.79 -14.82 -11.05
N MET A 324 -6.55 -13.73 -11.17
CA MET A 324 -7.79 -13.71 -11.93
C MET A 324 -7.77 -12.57 -12.93
N PHE A 325 -8.16 -12.86 -14.17
CA PHE A 325 -8.20 -11.87 -15.24
C PHE A 325 -9.66 -11.57 -15.60
N ASP A 326 -9.95 -10.30 -15.85
CA ASP A 326 -11.24 -9.91 -16.40
C ASP A 326 -11.43 -10.49 -17.81
N ALA A 327 -12.68 -10.60 -18.28
CA ALA A 327 -13.02 -11.18 -19.59
C ALA A 327 -12.26 -10.50 -20.75
N ASP A 328 -12.05 -9.19 -20.65
CA ASP A 328 -11.32 -8.40 -21.65
C ASP A 328 -9.79 -8.37 -21.41
N SER A 329 -9.29 -9.10 -20.41
CA SER A 329 -7.89 -9.10 -19.96
C SER A 329 -7.32 -7.70 -19.67
N GLN A 330 -8.19 -6.72 -19.39
CA GLN A 330 -7.79 -5.35 -19.09
C GLN A 330 -7.20 -5.22 -17.70
N PHE A 331 -7.75 -5.93 -16.72
CA PHE A 331 -7.33 -5.88 -15.33
C PHE A 331 -7.01 -7.27 -14.82
N ILE A 332 -6.12 -7.30 -13.83
CA ILE A 332 -5.79 -8.48 -13.04
C ILE A 332 -6.21 -8.22 -11.60
N LYS A 333 -6.71 -9.26 -10.95
CA LYS A 333 -6.91 -9.33 -9.51
C LYS A 333 -5.94 -10.35 -8.92
N VAL A 334 -5.15 -9.90 -7.95
CA VAL A 334 -4.26 -10.77 -7.16
C VAL A 334 -4.83 -10.88 -5.76
N GLU A 335 -5.16 -12.10 -5.32
CA GLU A 335 -5.88 -12.33 -4.07
C GLU A 335 -5.25 -13.42 -3.19
N SER A 336 -5.30 -13.19 -1.88
CA SER A 336 -4.83 -14.13 -0.87
C SER A 336 -5.64 -15.44 -0.87
N PRO A 337 -4.98 -16.62 -0.88
CA PRO A 337 -5.65 -17.92 -0.82
C PRO A 337 -6.01 -18.32 0.63
N VAL A 338 -5.63 -17.51 1.62
CA VAL A 338 -5.77 -17.83 3.04
C VAL A 338 -7.26 -17.88 3.43
N LEU A 339 -7.69 -18.98 4.05
CA LEU A 339 -9.10 -19.27 4.39
C LEU A 339 -10.07 -19.41 3.20
N LEU A 340 -9.58 -19.45 1.96
CA LEU A 340 -10.45 -19.63 0.79
C LEU A 340 -11.23 -20.94 0.83
N ASP A 341 -10.53 -22.05 1.05
CA ASP A 341 -11.16 -23.38 1.07
C ASP A 341 -12.09 -23.53 2.26
N ASP A 342 -11.68 -23.07 3.46
CA ASP A 342 -12.52 -23.07 4.66
C ASP A 342 -13.82 -22.26 4.46
N LEU A 343 -13.71 -21.08 3.83
CA LEU A 343 -14.87 -20.24 3.52
C LEU A 343 -15.79 -20.95 2.52
N LYS A 344 -15.21 -21.52 1.47
CA LYS A 344 -15.94 -22.22 0.42
C LYS A 344 -16.64 -23.46 0.96
N GLU A 345 -15.98 -24.28 1.76
CA GLU A 345 -16.56 -25.47 2.38
C GLU A 345 -17.78 -25.11 3.25
N ARG A 346 -17.66 -24.05 4.05
CA ARG A 346 -18.78 -23.54 4.86
C ARG A 346 -19.92 -23.00 4.00
N ALA A 347 -19.60 -22.22 2.97
CA ALA A 347 -20.60 -21.67 2.06
C ALA A 347 -21.33 -22.76 1.26
N MET A 348 -20.62 -23.83 0.85
CA MET A 348 -21.20 -24.96 0.11
C MET A 348 -22.31 -25.67 0.89
N LYS A 349 -22.20 -25.77 2.23
CA LYS A 349 -23.29 -26.34 3.05
C LYS A 349 -24.58 -25.55 2.91
N VAL A 350 -24.48 -24.22 2.94
CA VAL A 350 -25.63 -23.35 2.75
C VAL A 350 -26.11 -23.37 1.29
N VAL A 351 -25.21 -23.52 0.31
CA VAL A 351 -25.61 -23.68 -1.10
C VAL A 351 -26.51 -24.90 -1.26
N ASP A 352 -26.17 -26.03 -0.63
CA ASP A 352 -26.98 -27.25 -0.67
C ASP A 352 -28.36 -27.04 -0.04
N ASP A 353 -28.44 -26.19 0.99
CA ASP A 353 -29.70 -25.83 1.64
C ASP A 353 -30.54 -24.86 0.81
N VAL A 354 -29.92 -23.87 0.18
CA VAL A 354 -30.56 -22.96 -0.77
C VAL A 354 -31.12 -23.73 -1.96
N ASN A 355 -30.40 -24.74 -2.48
CA ASN A 355 -30.87 -25.61 -3.56
C ASN A 355 -32.17 -26.38 -3.23
N GLN A 356 -32.49 -26.55 -1.94
CA GLN A 356 -33.70 -27.24 -1.50
C GLN A 356 -34.90 -26.29 -1.30
N LEU A 357 -34.74 -24.98 -1.53
CA LEU A 357 -35.81 -24.01 -1.37
C LEU A 357 -36.81 -24.10 -2.55
N PRO A 358 -38.08 -24.48 -2.30
CA PRO A 358 -39.04 -24.76 -3.37
C PRO A 358 -39.43 -23.53 -4.20
N PHE A 359 -39.29 -22.34 -3.61
CA PHE A 359 -39.66 -21.08 -4.25
C PHE A 359 -38.67 -20.61 -5.32
N LEU A 360 -37.42 -21.12 -5.32
CA LEU A 360 -36.43 -20.69 -6.31
C LEU A 360 -36.83 -21.09 -7.72
N ASP A 361 -37.26 -22.33 -7.90
CA ASP A 361 -37.70 -22.83 -9.21
C ASP A 361 -39.00 -22.16 -9.65
N THR A 362 -39.90 -21.90 -8.69
CA THR A 362 -41.17 -21.20 -8.97
C THR A 362 -40.93 -19.74 -9.36
N MET A 363 -39.98 -19.05 -8.72
CA MET A 363 -39.55 -17.70 -9.10
C MET A 363 -38.87 -17.68 -10.46
N HIS A 364 -38.02 -18.68 -10.75
CA HIS A 364 -37.39 -18.83 -12.05
C HIS A 364 -38.44 -18.93 -13.17
N ASP A 365 -39.41 -19.83 -12.99
CA ASP A 365 -40.49 -20.03 -13.95
C ASP A 365 -41.41 -18.81 -14.05
N TYR A 366 -41.67 -18.10 -12.95
CA TYR A 366 -42.43 -16.86 -12.94
C TYR A 366 -41.75 -15.78 -13.80
N LEU A 367 -40.44 -15.55 -13.60
CA LEU A 367 -39.69 -14.57 -14.39
C LEU A 367 -39.60 -14.98 -15.87
N LYS A 368 -39.39 -16.27 -16.15
CA LYS A 368 -39.41 -16.81 -17.51
C LYS A 368 -40.77 -16.65 -18.19
N MET A 369 -41.86 -16.79 -17.45
CA MET A 369 -43.21 -16.55 -17.95
C MET A 369 -43.43 -15.07 -18.30
N LEU A 370 -42.94 -14.13 -17.49
CA LEU A 370 -42.98 -12.70 -17.84
C LEU A 370 -42.27 -12.40 -19.15
N ASP A 371 -41.09 -12.98 -19.37
CA ASP A 371 -40.34 -12.84 -20.63
C ASP A 371 -41.07 -13.51 -21.81
N SER A 372 -41.71 -14.66 -21.58
CA SER A 372 -42.57 -15.33 -22.56
C SER A 372 -43.75 -14.44 -22.97
N ILE A 373 -44.47 -13.87 -22.00
CA ILE A 373 -45.58 -12.93 -22.26
C ILE A 373 -45.11 -11.73 -23.08
N LYS A 374 -43.98 -11.12 -22.69
CA LYS A 374 -43.37 -10.01 -23.44
C LYS A 374 -43.04 -10.43 -24.88
N THR A 375 -42.48 -11.62 -25.07
CA THR A 375 -42.11 -12.14 -26.39
C THR A 375 -43.35 -12.41 -27.26
N THR A 376 -44.38 -13.06 -26.71
CA THR A 376 -45.65 -13.31 -27.41
C THR A 376 -46.34 -12.00 -27.77
N ALA A 377 -46.41 -11.05 -26.83
CA ALA A 377 -46.97 -9.72 -27.07
C ALA A 377 -46.20 -8.97 -28.19
N ASP A 378 -44.87 -9.06 -28.23
CA ASP A 378 -44.07 -8.48 -29.32
C ASP A 378 -44.37 -9.14 -30.68
N GLN A 379 -44.53 -10.46 -30.72
CA GLN A 379 -44.89 -11.17 -31.94
C GLN A 379 -46.27 -10.73 -32.47
N ILE A 380 -47.25 -10.58 -31.57
CA ILE A 380 -48.58 -10.07 -31.91
C ILE A 380 -48.44 -8.63 -32.43
N ARG A 381 -47.73 -7.75 -31.71
CA ARG A 381 -47.45 -6.37 -32.14
C ARG A 381 -46.82 -6.32 -33.54
N LYS A 382 -45.78 -7.12 -33.79
CA LYS A 382 -45.06 -7.20 -35.07
C LYS A 382 -45.95 -7.64 -36.22
N LYS A 383 -46.98 -8.45 -35.97
CA LYS A 383 -47.98 -8.86 -36.95
C LYS A 383 -49.02 -7.78 -37.23
N TYR A 384 -49.22 -6.84 -36.30
CA TYR A 384 -50.23 -5.78 -36.37
C TYR A 384 -49.64 -4.38 -36.20
N ARG A 385 -48.52 -4.10 -36.89
CA ARG A 385 -47.75 -2.83 -36.75
C ARG A 385 -48.54 -1.54 -36.99
N LYS A 386 -49.67 -1.62 -37.70
CA LYS A 386 -50.54 -0.47 -37.99
C LYS A 386 -51.56 -0.17 -36.87
N ASN A 387 -51.62 -1.00 -35.82
CA ASN A 387 -52.50 -0.77 -34.68
C ASN A 387 -51.74 -0.02 -33.58
N THR A 388 -51.99 1.28 -33.46
CA THR A 388 -51.33 2.17 -32.50
C THR A 388 -51.61 1.77 -31.05
N ASP A 389 -52.84 1.39 -30.72
CA ASP A 389 -53.24 1.00 -29.36
C ASP A 389 -52.45 -0.23 -28.88
N LEU A 390 -52.28 -1.23 -29.76
CA LEU A 390 -51.49 -2.42 -29.46
C LEU A 390 -50.00 -2.10 -29.26
N PHE A 391 -49.47 -1.13 -30.02
CA PHE A 391 -48.09 -0.68 -29.84
C PHE A 391 -47.89 0.00 -28.48
N ILE A 392 -48.81 0.89 -28.09
CA ILE A 392 -48.77 1.58 -26.80
C ILE A 392 -48.88 0.57 -25.65
N ALA A 393 -49.87 -0.32 -25.68
CA ALA A 393 -50.06 -1.33 -24.64
C ALA A 393 -48.85 -2.26 -24.49
N TYR A 394 -48.23 -2.68 -25.60
CA TYR A 394 -46.97 -3.42 -25.56
C TYR A 394 -45.83 -2.62 -24.92
N LYS A 395 -45.67 -1.34 -25.26
CA LYS A 395 -44.59 -0.51 -24.71
C LYS A 395 -44.75 -0.29 -23.21
N GLU A 396 -45.97 -0.15 -22.73
CA GLU A 396 -46.26 -0.09 -21.30
C GLU A 396 -46.00 -1.42 -20.60
N MET A 397 -46.37 -2.55 -21.21
CA MET A 397 -46.04 -3.90 -20.72
C MET A 397 -44.52 -4.12 -20.65
N GLU A 398 -43.77 -3.73 -21.68
CA GLU A 398 -42.30 -3.78 -21.70
C GLU A 398 -41.71 -2.94 -20.55
N GLY A 399 -42.26 -1.75 -20.32
CA GLY A 399 -41.92 -0.91 -19.18
C GLY A 399 -42.22 -1.56 -17.83
N LEU A 400 -43.33 -2.30 -17.70
CA LEU A 400 -43.70 -3.04 -16.49
C LEU A 400 -42.75 -4.20 -16.22
N VAL A 401 -42.45 -5.03 -17.24
CA VAL A 401 -41.50 -6.16 -17.11
C VAL A 401 -40.14 -5.66 -16.64
N ASN A 402 -39.64 -4.56 -17.18
CA ASN A 402 -38.36 -3.99 -16.75
C ASN A 402 -38.37 -3.52 -15.29
N ARG A 403 -39.52 -3.16 -14.71
CA ARG A 403 -39.62 -2.77 -13.29
C ARG A 403 -39.48 -3.95 -12.35
N TYR A 404 -39.76 -5.18 -12.78
CA TYR A 404 -39.57 -6.37 -11.95
C TYR A 404 -38.10 -6.55 -11.54
N ASN A 405 -37.15 -6.11 -12.38
CA ASN A 405 -35.72 -6.18 -12.10
C ASN A 405 -35.29 -5.39 -10.86
N ASN A 406 -36.10 -4.43 -10.42
CA ASN A 406 -35.78 -3.50 -9.33
C ASN A 406 -36.60 -3.77 -8.06
N ILE A 407 -37.31 -4.89 -7.99
CA ILE A 407 -38.05 -5.30 -6.79
C ILE A 407 -37.11 -6.09 -5.88
N SER A 408 -37.15 -5.80 -4.58
CA SER A 408 -36.35 -6.49 -3.55
C SER A 408 -36.45 -8.02 -3.58
N ILE A 409 -37.63 -8.60 -3.82
CA ILE A 409 -37.83 -10.06 -3.90
C ILE A 409 -37.14 -10.65 -5.14
N VAL A 410 -37.15 -9.94 -6.26
CA VAL A 410 -36.49 -10.39 -7.50
C VAL A 410 -34.97 -10.24 -7.38
N GLU A 411 -34.50 -9.16 -6.75
CA GLU A 411 -33.10 -8.96 -6.41
C GLU A 411 -32.61 -10.05 -5.45
N ALA A 412 -33.36 -10.32 -4.38
CA ALA A 412 -33.09 -11.41 -3.44
C ALA A 412 -33.02 -12.78 -4.13
N TYR A 413 -33.94 -13.06 -5.06
CA TYR A 413 -33.91 -14.29 -5.85
C TYR A 413 -32.61 -14.38 -6.67
N ARG A 414 -32.21 -13.29 -7.33
CA ARG A 414 -30.96 -13.24 -8.11
C ARG A 414 -29.73 -13.42 -7.24
N ASP A 415 -29.70 -12.81 -6.06
CA ASP A 415 -28.61 -12.97 -5.10
C ASP A 415 -28.44 -14.44 -4.68
N LEU A 416 -29.57 -15.14 -4.41
CA LEU A 416 -29.57 -16.57 -4.10
C LEU A 416 -29.19 -17.44 -5.30
N GLU A 417 -29.64 -17.08 -6.51
CA GLU A 417 -29.28 -17.73 -7.76
C GLU A 417 -27.78 -17.61 -8.04
N ASP A 418 -27.23 -16.40 -7.90
CA ASP A 418 -25.80 -16.13 -8.06
C ASP A 418 -25.00 -16.88 -7.01
N PHE A 419 -25.45 -16.93 -5.76
CA PHE A 419 -24.79 -17.71 -4.71
C PHE A 419 -24.73 -19.20 -5.04
N ARG A 420 -25.86 -19.82 -5.39
CA ARG A 420 -25.90 -21.27 -5.71
C ARG A 420 -25.11 -21.62 -6.98
N THR A 421 -25.05 -20.72 -7.96
CA THR A 421 -24.38 -21.00 -9.25
C THR A 421 -22.90 -20.60 -9.27
N ILE A 422 -22.50 -19.56 -8.54
CA ILE A 422 -21.15 -18.99 -8.60
C ILE A 422 -20.24 -19.59 -7.52
N VAL A 423 -20.71 -19.74 -6.28
CA VAL A 423 -19.87 -20.25 -5.16
C VAL A 423 -19.18 -21.59 -5.49
N PRO A 424 -19.84 -22.60 -6.09
CA PRO A 424 -19.20 -23.88 -6.38
C PRO A 424 -17.99 -23.76 -7.33
N LYS A 425 -18.05 -22.84 -8.30
CA LYS A 425 -16.99 -22.63 -9.30
C LYS A 425 -16.02 -21.49 -8.95
N CYS A 426 -16.34 -20.67 -7.95
CA CYS A 426 -15.54 -19.51 -7.58
C CYS A 426 -14.22 -19.91 -6.90
N ARG A 427 -13.16 -19.13 -7.16
CA ARG A 427 -11.83 -19.22 -6.53
C ARG A 427 -11.41 -17.91 -5.85
N SER A 428 -12.36 -17.00 -5.62
CA SER A 428 -12.13 -15.66 -5.07
C SER A 428 -12.75 -15.57 -3.67
N PHE A 429 -11.92 -15.30 -2.66
CA PHE A 429 -12.38 -15.21 -1.26
C PHE A 429 -13.36 -14.05 -1.10
N SER A 430 -13.02 -12.88 -1.64
CA SER A 430 -13.83 -11.67 -1.57
C SER A 430 -15.11 -11.77 -2.38
N THR A 431 -15.13 -12.48 -3.52
CA THR A 431 -16.37 -12.73 -4.27
C THR A 431 -17.30 -13.65 -3.50
N ILE A 432 -16.78 -14.75 -2.92
CA ILE A 432 -17.59 -15.64 -2.07
C ILE A 432 -18.14 -14.85 -0.87
N LYS A 433 -17.32 -14.02 -0.22
CA LYS A 433 -17.75 -13.16 0.88
C LYS A 433 -18.89 -12.21 0.49
N ASP A 434 -18.82 -11.55 -0.68
CA ASP A 434 -19.87 -10.67 -1.18
C ASP A 434 -21.17 -11.44 -1.44
N LEU A 435 -21.08 -12.62 -2.08
CA LEU A 435 -22.23 -13.48 -2.32
C LEU A 435 -22.88 -14.00 -1.03
N ILE A 436 -22.10 -14.28 0.02
CA ILE A 436 -22.62 -14.64 1.35
C ILE A 436 -23.43 -13.48 1.93
N GLU A 437 -22.91 -12.25 1.87
CA GLU A 437 -23.60 -11.08 2.42
C GLU A 437 -24.91 -10.81 1.67
N LYS A 438 -24.88 -10.89 0.33
CA LYS A 438 -26.06 -10.74 -0.53
C LYS A 438 -27.10 -11.83 -0.25
N SER A 439 -26.67 -13.09 -0.19
CA SER A 439 -27.56 -14.21 0.13
C SER A 439 -28.18 -14.10 1.51
N TRP A 440 -27.41 -13.66 2.50
CA TRP A 440 -27.90 -13.44 3.85
C TRP A 440 -29.08 -12.45 3.84
N LYS A 441 -28.92 -11.31 3.16
CA LYS A 441 -30.01 -10.33 2.97
C LYS A 441 -31.16 -10.91 2.14
N GLY A 442 -30.85 -11.69 1.11
CA GLY A 442 -31.84 -12.34 0.25
C GLY A 442 -32.75 -13.31 1.02
N ILE A 443 -32.18 -14.19 1.85
CA ILE A 443 -32.97 -15.10 2.70
C ILE A 443 -33.82 -14.32 3.71
N GLN A 444 -33.29 -13.25 4.32
CA GLN A 444 -34.06 -12.40 5.23
C GLN A 444 -35.28 -11.77 4.56
N ILE A 445 -35.14 -11.30 3.32
CA ILE A 445 -36.25 -10.73 2.54
C ILE A 445 -37.34 -11.79 2.32
N PHE A 446 -36.98 -13.01 1.92
CA PHE A 446 -37.96 -14.08 1.74
C PHE A 446 -38.56 -14.56 3.06
N ASP A 447 -37.78 -14.70 4.14
CA ASP A 447 -38.27 -15.10 5.46
C ASP A 447 -39.31 -14.09 5.97
N GLN A 448 -39.04 -12.78 5.82
CA GLN A 448 -39.99 -11.73 6.14
C GLN A 448 -41.25 -11.83 5.26
N ALA A 449 -41.08 -11.97 3.94
CA ALA A 449 -42.22 -12.05 3.01
C ALA A 449 -43.16 -13.22 3.32
N TYR A 450 -42.63 -14.40 3.63
CA TYR A 450 -43.44 -15.58 3.99
C TYR A 450 -43.99 -15.50 5.42
N THR A 451 -43.25 -14.92 6.37
CA THR A 451 -43.70 -14.74 7.74
C THR A 451 -44.88 -13.77 7.80
N GLU A 452 -44.75 -12.61 7.18
CA GLU A 452 -45.76 -11.55 7.15
C GLU A 452 -46.87 -11.83 6.11
N ASN A 453 -46.63 -12.76 5.19
CA ASN A 453 -47.49 -13.02 4.02
C ASN A 453 -47.66 -11.77 3.14
N VAL A 454 -46.59 -10.97 3.02
CA VAL A 454 -46.56 -9.71 2.27
C VAL A 454 -45.42 -9.78 1.24
N PHE A 455 -45.79 -9.90 -0.03
CA PHE A 455 -44.84 -9.87 -1.15
C PHE A 455 -44.70 -8.45 -1.76
N GLY A 456 -45.29 -7.46 -1.11
CA GLY A 456 -45.11 -6.03 -1.35
C GLY A 456 -45.30 -5.60 -2.80
N ASN A 457 -44.22 -5.09 -3.40
CA ASN A 457 -44.23 -4.56 -4.76
C ASN A 457 -44.46 -5.63 -5.83
N LEU A 458 -44.21 -6.92 -5.53
CA LEU A 458 -44.46 -8.01 -6.47
C LEU A 458 -45.95 -8.12 -6.78
N ASP A 459 -46.81 -8.07 -5.76
CA ASP A 459 -48.27 -8.16 -5.91
C ASP A 459 -48.84 -6.99 -6.70
N THR A 460 -48.35 -5.79 -6.38
CA THR A 460 -48.77 -4.57 -7.05
C THR A 460 -48.36 -4.58 -8.53
N LEU A 461 -47.17 -5.08 -8.84
CA LEU A 461 -46.69 -5.17 -10.23
C LEU A 461 -47.35 -6.34 -10.99
N HIS A 462 -47.69 -7.43 -10.31
CA HIS A 462 -48.47 -8.53 -10.89
C HIS A 462 -49.85 -8.04 -11.31
N LEU A 463 -50.60 -7.39 -10.40
CA LEU A 463 -51.91 -6.83 -10.73
C LEU A 463 -51.85 -5.82 -11.89
N LYS A 464 -50.79 -5.00 -11.96
CA LYS A 464 -50.57 -4.08 -13.08
C LYS A 464 -50.29 -4.84 -14.39
N MET A 465 -49.55 -5.94 -14.32
CA MET A 465 -49.29 -6.82 -15.45
C MET A 465 -50.59 -7.48 -15.94
N ASP A 466 -51.40 -8.02 -15.05
CA ASP A 466 -52.69 -8.66 -15.39
C ASP A 466 -53.64 -7.70 -16.08
N ASN A 467 -53.80 -6.49 -15.52
CA ASN A 467 -54.62 -5.45 -16.13
C ASN A 467 -54.13 -5.08 -17.53
N LYS A 468 -52.81 -5.11 -17.76
CA LYS A 468 -52.21 -4.81 -19.06
C LYS A 468 -52.40 -5.97 -20.04
N ILE A 469 -52.34 -7.21 -19.58
CA ILE A 469 -52.68 -8.38 -20.39
C ILE A 469 -54.15 -8.32 -20.84
N ASP A 470 -55.07 -8.00 -19.92
CA ASP A 470 -56.50 -7.84 -20.22
C ASP A 470 -56.77 -6.74 -21.25
N GLU A 471 -56.01 -5.65 -21.19
CA GLU A 471 -56.09 -4.58 -22.18
C GLU A 471 -55.66 -5.06 -23.57
N ILE A 472 -54.53 -5.77 -23.65
CA ILE A 472 -54.04 -6.36 -24.91
C ILE A 472 -55.05 -7.35 -25.46
N ASP A 473 -55.63 -8.21 -24.62
CA ASP A 473 -56.63 -9.20 -25.04
C ASP A 473 -57.93 -8.54 -25.53
N LYS A 474 -58.39 -7.47 -24.88
CA LYS A 474 -59.53 -6.65 -25.39
C LYS A 474 -59.24 -6.04 -26.76
N ILE A 475 -58.00 -5.59 -27.01
CA ILE A 475 -57.58 -5.08 -28.32
C ILE A 475 -57.57 -6.23 -29.34
N ILE A 476 -57.02 -7.39 -28.99
CA ILE A 476 -56.99 -8.59 -29.83
C ILE A 476 -58.41 -9.05 -30.20
N GLU A 477 -59.34 -9.07 -29.25
CA GLU A 477 -60.74 -9.41 -29.51
C GLU A 477 -61.41 -8.46 -30.51
N LYS A 478 -61.19 -7.15 -30.37
CA LYS A 478 -61.68 -6.15 -31.35
C LYS A 478 -61.11 -6.41 -32.74
N ILE A 479 -59.83 -6.79 -32.85
CA ILE A 479 -59.20 -7.15 -34.12
C ILE A 479 -59.82 -8.45 -34.68
N ASN A 480 -60.03 -9.46 -33.82
CA ASN A 480 -60.60 -10.75 -34.19
C ASN A 480 -62.06 -10.61 -34.67
N LYS A 481 -62.89 -9.77 -34.04
CA LYS A 481 -64.28 -9.49 -34.48
C LYS A 481 -64.32 -8.90 -35.90
N ARG A 482 -63.27 -8.18 -36.31
CA ARG A 482 -63.16 -7.57 -37.66
C ARG A 482 -62.58 -8.52 -38.72
N ARG A 483 -62.06 -9.70 -38.37
CA ARG A 483 -61.38 -10.62 -39.31
C ARG A 483 -61.99 -12.03 -39.33
N ARG A 484 -62.33 -12.53 -40.52
CA ARG A 484 -63.02 -13.83 -40.72
C ARG A 484 -62.10 -15.07 -40.89
N ARG A 485 -60.79 -14.93 -41.14
CA ARG A 485 -59.96 -16.05 -41.66
C ARG A 485 -58.79 -16.55 -40.79
N ALA A 486 -58.40 -15.85 -39.72
CA ALA A 486 -57.46 -16.38 -38.72
C ALA A 486 -57.59 -15.60 -37.40
N LYS A 487 -58.08 -16.26 -36.34
CA LYS A 487 -58.13 -15.67 -34.98
C LYS A 487 -56.73 -15.61 -34.40
N ILE A 488 -56.35 -14.45 -33.87
CA ILE A 488 -55.15 -14.26 -33.06
C ILE A 488 -55.41 -14.92 -31.71
N LYS A 489 -54.45 -15.71 -31.21
CA LYS A 489 -54.50 -16.25 -29.85
C LYS A 489 -54.32 -15.10 -28.86
N THR A 490 -55.16 -15.08 -27.83
CA THR A 490 -55.06 -14.19 -26.68
C THR A 490 -53.91 -14.62 -25.77
N LEU A 491 -53.51 -13.74 -24.85
CA LEU A 491 -52.51 -13.98 -23.81
C LEU A 491 -53.10 -14.62 -22.54
N GLU A 492 -54.42 -14.84 -22.51
CA GLU A 492 -55.14 -15.53 -21.45
C GLU A 492 -54.49 -16.84 -20.93
N PRO A 493 -53.94 -17.76 -21.78
CA PRO A 493 -53.25 -18.95 -21.28
C PRO A 493 -51.99 -18.61 -20.47
N GLU A 494 -51.19 -17.65 -20.95
CA GLU A 494 -49.99 -17.19 -20.27
C GLU A 494 -50.32 -16.42 -18.99
N LYS A 495 -51.41 -15.65 -18.98
CA LYS A 495 -51.93 -14.99 -17.76
C LYS A 495 -52.28 -16.03 -16.69
N LYS A 496 -53.09 -17.04 -17.02
CA LYS A 496 -53.44 -18.11 -16.06
C LYS A 496 -52.23 -18.85 -15.53
N ALA A 497 -51.22 -19.08 -16.38
CA ALA A 497 -49.97 -19.69 -15.96
C ALA A 497 -49.20 -18.79 -14.98
N LEU A 498 -49.14 -17.48 -15.24
CA LEU A 498 -48.52 -16.49 -14.36
C LEU A 498 -49.24 -16.39 -13.00
N ASP A 499 -50.58 -16.33 -13.00
CA ASP A 499 -51.42 -16.32 -11.79
C ASP A 499 -51.20 -17.58 -10.95
N SER A 500 -51.14 -18.73 -11.62
CA SER A 500 -50.88 -20.03 -10.98
C SER A 500 -49.49 -20.07 -10.36
N LEU A 501 -48.48 -19.51 -11.02
CA LEU A 501 -47.11 -19.44 -10.50
C LEU A 501 -47.02 -18.52 -9.28
N LEU A 502 -47.66 -17.34 -9.32
CA LEU A 502 -47.70 -16.45 -8.14
C LEU A 502 -48.44 -17.10 -6.96
N THR A 503 -49.56 -17.77 -7.23
CA THR A 503 -50.32 -18.48 -6.20
C THR A 503 -49.49 -19.61 -5.60
N THR A 504 -48.79 -20.38 -6.43
CA THR A 504 -47.88 -21.45 -6.00
C THR A 504 -46.74 -20.89 -5.16
N LEU A 505 -46.13 -19.77 -5.58
CA LEU A 505 -45.07 -19.10 -4.85
C LEU A 505 -45.51 -18.74 -3.43
N LYS A 506 -46.71 -18.15 -3.29
CA LYS A 506 -47.24 -17.73 -1.99
C LYS A 506 -47.70 -18.89 -1.12
N SER A 507 -48.19 -19.98 -1.73
CA SER A 507 -48.70 -21.14 -1.00
C SER A 507 -47.61 -22.11 -0.55
N GLN A 508 -46.36 -21.93 -0.99
CA GLN A 508 -45.18 -22.70 -0.54
C GLN A 508 -44.74 -22.40 0.91
N LYS A 509 -45.54 -21.64 1.67
CA LYS A 509 -45.30 -21.43 3.10
C LYS A 509 -45.40 -22.76 3.83
N ASP A 510 -44.26 -23.25 4.30
CA ASP A 510 -44.13 -24.42 5.15
C ASP A 510 -43.32 -24.03 6.41
N ASP A 511 -43.78 -24.47 7.59
CA ASP A 511 -43.13 -24.16 8.86
C ASP A 511 -41.71 -24.75 8.92
N ALA A 512 -41.49 -25.91 8.28
CA ALA A 512 -40.15 -26.49 8.18
C ALA A 512 -39.23 -25.66 7.28
N MET A 513 -39.75 -25.13 6.17
CA MET A 513 -39.01 -24.20 5.31
C MET A 513 -38.63 -22.92 6.05
N LEU A 514 -39.57 -22.31 6.79
CA LEU A 514 -39.31 -21.09 7.58
C LEU A 514 -38.26 -21.33 8.68
N ALA A 515 -38.34 -22.46 9.39
CA ALA A 515 -37.31 -22.84 10.35
C ALA A 515 -35.94 -22.97 9.67
N LYS A 516 -35.89 -23.66 8.52
CA LYS A 516 -34.67 -23.82 7.73
C LYS A 516 -34.09 -22.48 7.25
N MET A 517 -34.93 -21.54 6.83
CA MET A 517 -34.49 -20.19 6.43
C MET A 517 -33.88 -19.42 7.60
N LYS A 518 -34.46 -19.50 8.80
CA LYS A 518 -33.88 -18.90 10.01
C LYS A 518 -32.54 -19.52 10.38
N ASP A 519 -32.41 -20.83 10.25
CA ASP A 519 -31.12 -21.52 10.44
C ASP A 519 -30.09 -21.05 9.41
N MET A 520 -30.45 -20.98 8.12
CA MET A 520 -29.58 -20.46 7.07
C MET A 520 -29.15 -19.00 7.29
N VAL A 521 -30.05 -18.14 7.78
CA VAL A 521 -29.70 -16.74 8.13
C VAL A 521 -28.61 -16.71 9.20
N LYS A 522 -28.76 -17.54 10.24
CA LYS A 522 -27.77 -17.64 11.31
C LYS A 522 -26.45 -18.21 10.80
N GLU A 523 -26.50 -19.26 9.97
CA GLU A 523 -25.30 -19.85 9.37
C GLU A 523 -24.57 -18.88 8.46
N LEU A 524 -25.27 -18.19 7.55
CA LEU A 524 -24.66 -17.18 6.69
C LEU A 524 -24.06 -16.03 7.49
N GLN A 525 -24.73 -15.60 8.57
CA GLN A 525 -24.19 -14.60 9.47
C GLN A 525 -22.89 -15.08 10.14
N ASP A 526 -22.85 -16.31 10.65
CA ASP A 526 -21.66 -16.91 11.25
C ASP A 526 -20.52 -17.06 10.23
N ILE A 527 -20.83 -17.46 8.99
CA ILE A 527 -19.87 -17.56 7.89
C ILE A 527 -19.35 -16.18 7.50
N PHE A 528 -20.22 -15.16 7.44
CA PHE A 528 -19.80 -13.79 7.17
C PHE A 528 -18.89 -13.23 8.26
N ILE A 529 -19.21 -13.49 9.53
CA ILE A 529 -18.35 -13.13 10.67
C ILE A 529 -17.01 -13.85 10.56
N PHE A 530 -17.00 -15.13 10.20
CA PHE A 530 -15.76 -15.88 9.91
C PHE A 530 -14.97 -15.23 8.77
N ALA A 531 -15.60 -14.83 7.67
CA ALA A 531 -14.94 -14.17 6.55
C ALA A 531 -14.33 -12.81 6.94
N GLN A 532 -14.94 -12.09 7.89
CA GLN A 532 -14.44 -10.81 8.38
C GLN A 532 -13.33 -10.95 9.44
N LYS A 533 -13.52 -11.84 10.41
CA LYS A 533 -12.64 -11.95 11.59
C LYS A 533 -11.56 -13.01 11.44
N GLY A 534 -11.72 -13.97 10.54
CA GLY A 534 -10.85 -15.12 10.38
C GLY A 534 -11.07 -16.19 11.45
N LYS A 535 -10.07 -17.06 11.65
CA LYS A 535 -10.10 -18.13 12.66
C LYS A 535 -8.98 -17.98 13.68
N LYS A 536 -9.20 -18.52 14.88
CA LYS A 536 -8.15 -18.70 15.88
C LYS A 536 -7.62 -20.12 15.82
N VAL A 537 -6.31 -20.27 15.80
CA VAL A 537 -5.62 -21.56 15.82
C VAL A 537 -4.78 -21.63 17.07
N ARG A 538 -4.95 -22.72 17.84
CA ARG A 538 -4.19 -22.93 19.06
C ARG A 538 -2.72 -23.19 18.72
N VAL A 539 -1.84 -22.39 19.31
CA VAL A 539 -0.39 -22.45 19.19
C VAL A 539 0.23 -22.49 20.58
N TYR A 540 1.39 -23.16 20.71
CA TYR A 540 2.10 -23.24 21.99
C TYR A 540 1.21 -23.74 23.16
N GLY A 541 0.33 -24.72 22.88
CA GLY A 541 -0.50 -25.42 23.86
C GLY A 541 -1.74 -24.67 24.37
N VAL A 542 -1.59 -23.40 24.77
CA VAL A 542 -2.67 -22.61 25.41
C VAL A 542 -2.92 -21.24 24.78
N PHE A 543 -2.09 -20.83 23.82
CA PHE A 543 -2.23 -19.53 23.16
C PHE A 543 -2.96 -19.69 21.83
N ASP A 544 -3.56 -18.61 21.35
CA ASP A 544 -4.23 -18.58 20.06
C ASP A 544 -3.52 -17.61 19.12
N LYS A 545 -3.32 -18.05 17.88
CA LYS A 545 -2.91 -17.22 16.76
C LYS A 545 -4.12 -16.93 15.88
N LYS A 546 -4.32 -15.68 15.51
CA LYS A 546 -5.38 -15.24 14.61
C LYS A 546 -4.91 -15.36 13.17
N ILE A 547 -5.63 -16.15 12.38
CA ILE A 547 -5.43 -16.26 10.93
C ILE A 547 -6.58 -15.53 10.24
N LYS A 548 -6.27 -14.56 9.38
CA LYS A 548 -7.22 -13.81 8.56
C LYS A 548 -6.80 -13.88 7.09
N ASN A 549 -7.74 -13.66 6.16
CA ASN A 549 -7.40 -13.44 4.76
C ASN A 549 -6.68 -12.08 4.62
N PHE A 550 -5.64 -12.04 3.78
CA PHE A 550 -4.79 -10.86 3.59
C PHE A 550 -5.30 -9.88 2.52
N GLY A 551 -6.48 -10.15 1.94
CA GLY A 551 -7.11 -9.27 0.96
C GLY A 551 -6.64 -9.49 -0.47
N TYR A 552 -6.85 -8.46 -1.29
CA TYR A 552 -6.57 -8.45 -2.71
C TYR A 552 -6.15 -7.06 -3.22
N ILE A 553 -5.56 -7.04 -4.42
CA ILE A 553 -5.41 -5.83 -5.25
C ILE A 553 -6.21 -6.03 -6.54
N TYR A 554 -7.00 -5.03 -6.91
CA TYR A 554 -7.75 -4.99 -8.16
C TYR A 554 -7.95 -3.54 -8.60
N LYS A 555 -7.68 -3.21 -9.87
CA LYS A 555 -7.80 -1.85 -10.42
C LYS A 555 -7.05 -0.80 -9.57
N ASP A 556 -5.82 -1.13 -9.18
CA ASP A 556 -4.94 -0.32 -8.31
C ASP A 556 -5.51 -0.01 -6.90
N SER A 557 -6.65 -0.60 -6.53
CA SER A 557 -7.23 -0.51 -5.18
C SER A 557 -6.81 -1.71 -4.34
N LYS A 558 -6.39 -1.44 -3.09
CA LYS A 558 -5.95 -2.44 -2.12
C LYS A 558 -7.00 -2.59 -1.04
N SER A 559 -7.55 -3.80 -0.89
CA SER A 559 -8.68 -4.05 0.03
C SER A 559 -8.36 -3.81 1.52
N TRP A 560 -7.07 -3.72 1.88
CA TRP A 560 -6.62 -3.46 3.24
C TRP A 560 -6.38 -1.96 3.53
N GLU A 561 -6.39 -1.10 2.51
CA GLU A 561 -6.29 0.35 2.68
C GLU A 561 -7.67 0.99 2.88
N ASP A 562 -8.73 0.40 2.32
CA ASP A 562 -10.13 0.86 2.44
C ASP A 562 -10.73 0.76 3.86
N LYS A 563 -9.98 0.24 4.83
CA LYS A 563 -10.40 0.06 6.23
C LYS A 563 -9.87 1.16 7.18
N LYS A 564 -9.21 2.18 6.66
CA LYS A 564 -8.86 3.42 7.39
C LYS A 564 -9.88 4.50 7.07
#